data_AF-A0A962HUH6-F1
#
_entry.id   AF-A0A962HUH6-F1
#
_cell.length_a   1.000
_cell.length_b   1.000
_cell.length_c   1.000
_cell.angle_alpha   90.00
_cell.angle_beta   90.00
_cell.angle_gamma   90.00
#
_symmetry.space_group_name_H-M   'P 1'
#
loop_
_entity.id
_entity.type
_entity.pdbx_description
1 polymer ?
#
loop_
_entity_poly.entity_id
_entity_poly.type
_entity_poly.pdbx_seq_one_letter_code
_entity_poly.pdbx_strand_id
1 'polypeptide(L)'
;ALVAIPGFEKPVVVDLLRVESARTHRYDLPLHFKGQLLQLGPAFETYTTNRPVLGDGFGYQHVWVDATARQQDQPFVTWQTGNRFHTWHWAPVSGSTIVIGESGANDPRFNLRREPLLIQRVKDASNALFAGVLEGHGLYDPASERVTGSSSQIASLRAGTVDDADVMIVKTKTGSRVAIAVAHSMNPSLSHRVRFDGETLNWTGPVARIILR
;
A
#
# COMPACT_ATOMS: atom_id res chain seq x y z
N ALA A 1 4.49 -8.68 6.78
CA ALA A 1 4.80 -10.14 6.73
C ALA A 1 4.85 -10.64 5.28
N LEU A 2 5.53 -11.76 4.99
CA LEU A 2 5.45 -12.42 3.69
C LEU A 2 4.30 -13.44 3.68
N VAL A 3 3.43 -13.36 2.68
CA VAL A 3 2.18 -14.13 2.63
C VAL A 3 2.05 -14.80 1.27
N ALA A 4 1.84 -16.13 1.28
CA ALA A 4 1.51 -16.87 0.06
C ALA A 4 0.03 -16.72 -0.29
N ILE A 5 -0.25 -16.21 -1.49
CA ILE A 5 -1.59 -16.08 -2.05
C ILE A 5 -1.78 -17.13 -3.15
N PRO A 6 -2.88 -17.91 -3.15
CA PRO A 6 -3.16 -18.86 -4.22
C PRO A 6 -3.11 -18.21 -5.62
N GLY A 7 -2.41 -18.86 -6.55
CA GLY A 7 -2.24 -18.38 -7.92
C GLY A 7 -1.07 -17.40 -8.13
N PHE A 8 -0.37 -16.99 -7.07
CA PHE A 8 0.79 -16.11 -7.19
C PHE A 8 2.07 -16.94 -7.24
N GLU A 9 2.99 -16.60 -8.14
CA GLU A 9 4.27 -17.31 -8.27
C GLU A 9 5.17 -17.14 -7.05
N LYS A 10 5.01 -16.03 -6.31
CA LYS A 10 5.83 -15.65 -5.16
C LYS A 10 4.98 -15.12 -4.02
N PRO A 11 5.45 -15.23 -2.77
CA PRO A 11 4.84 -14.53 -1.65
C PRO A 11 4.82 -13.02 -1.89
N VAL A 12 3.79 -12.36 -1.35
CA VAL A 12 3.67 -10.91 -1.34
C VAL A 12 4.01 -10.37 0.05
N VAL A 13 4.42 -9.11 0.13
CA VAL A 13 4.50 -8.44 1.44
C VAL A 13 3.12 -7.90 1.76
N VAL A 14 2.60 -8.26 2.92
CA VAL A 14 1.39 -7.68 3.52
C VAL A 14 1.82 -6.77 4.65
N ASP A 15 1.27 -5.55 4.66
CA ASP A 15 1.48 -4.57 5.71
C ASP A 15 0.14 -4.12 6.30
N LEU A 16 0.06 -4.09 7.63
CA LEU A 16 -1.04 -3.52 8.40
C LEU A 16 -0.41 -2.69 9.52
N LEU A 17 -0.61 -1.38 9.47
CA LEU A 17 -0.13 -0.43 10.45
C LEU A 17 -1.31 0.33 11.05
N ARG A 18 -1.66 -0.03 12.28
CA ARG A 18 -2.65 0.70 13.08
C ARG A 18 -1.97 1.76 13.93
N VAL A 19 -2.56 2.94 13.95
CA VAL A 19 -2.16 4.06 14.81
C VAL A 19 -3.36 4.51 15.61
N GLU A 20 -3.15 4.74 16.91
CA GLU A 20 -4.16 5.23 17.84
C GLU A 20 -3.64 6.44 18.60
N SER A 21 -4.50 7.42 18.81
CA SER A 21 -4.18 8.60 19.60
C SER A 21 -5.43 9.11 20.31
N ALA A 22 -5.24 9.68 21.49
CA ALA A 22 -6.28 10.42 22.19
C ALA A 22 -6.58 11.79 21.53
N ARG A 23 -5.72 12.25 20.60
CA ARG A 23 -5.85 13.53 19.91
C ARG A 23 -5.86 13.34 18.39
N THR A 24 -6.44 14.32 17.71
CA THR A 24 -6.48 14.39 16.25
C THR A 24 -5.13 14.81 15.67
N HIS A 25 -4.67 14.12 14.62
CA HIS A 25 -3.39 14.35 13.95
C HIS A 25 -3.47 14.19 12.42
N ARG A 26 -2.35 14.51 11.76
CA ARG A 26 -2.03 14.08 10.40
C ARG A 26 -1.10 12.87 10.47
N TYR A 27 -1.43 11.81 9.74
CA TYR A 27 -0.60 10.62 9.59
C TYR A 27 -0.15 10.50 8.14
N ASP A 28 1.16 10.33 7.95
CA ASP A 28 1.79 10.13 6.65
C ASP A 28 2.56 8.80 6.68
N LEU A 29 2.17 7.85 5.84
CA LEU A 29 2.90 6.60 5.64
C LEU A 29 3.62 6.64 4.27
N PRO A 30 4.94 6.89 4.24
CA PRO A 30 5.71 6.88 3.02
C PRO A 30 6.10 5.45 2.60
N LEU A 31 6.06 5.20 1.29
CA LEU A 31 6.71 4.09 0.61
C LEU A 31 7.76 4.67 -0.33
N HIS A 32 9.03 4.55 0.04
CA HIS A 32 10.14 4.82 -0.87
C HIS A 32 10.34 3.60 -1.77
N PHE A 33 10.39 3.81 -3.08
CA PHE A 33 10.61 2.74 -4.02
C PHE A 33 11.71 3.14 -5.02
N LYS A 34 12.38 2.14 -5.58
CA LYS A 34 13.37 2.34 -6.62
C LYS A 34 12.80 1.81 -7.92
N GLY A 35 12.67 2.64 -8.95
CA GLY A 35 12.25 2.19 -10.27
C GLY A 35 11.48 3.24 -11.04
N GLN A 36 10.99 2.84 -12.20
CA GLN A 36 10.21 3.70 -13.08
C GLN A 36 8.72 3.40 -12.90
N LEU A 37 7.92 4.41 -12.56
CA LEU A 37 6.46 4.30 -12.57
C LEU A 37 5.96 3.96 -13.97
N LEU A 38 5.04 3.01 -14.05
CA LEU A 38 4.45 2.51 -15.30
C LEU A 38 2.93 2.68 -15.33
N GLN A 39 2.27 2.47 -14.20
CA GLN A 39 0.82 2.52 -14.11
C GLN A 39 0.39 3.13 -12.79
N LEU A 40 -0.58 4.03 -12.86
CA LEU A 40 -1.26 4.62 -11.73
C LEU A 40 -2.72 4.19 -11.80
N GLY A 41 -3.24 3.58 -10.74
CA GLY A 41 -4.64 3.17 -10.69
C GLY A 41 -5.60 4.36 -10.49
N PRO A 42 -5.38 5.21 -9.46
CA PRO A 42 -6.17 6.42 -9.28
C PRO A 42 -5.94 7.47 -10.34
N ALA A 43 -6.92 8.35 -10.53
CA ALA A 43 -6.75 9.58 -11.30
C ALA A 43 -5.97 10.62 -10.47
N PHE A 44 -4.72 10.88 -10.85
CA PHE A 44 -3.86 11.86 -10.20
C PHE A 44 -3.99 13.24 -10.86
N GLU A 45 -4.05 14.29 -10.03
CA GLU A 45 -3.72 15.65 -10.42
C GLU A 45 -2.19 15.79 -10.47
N THR A 46 -1.64 16.08 -11.65
CA THR A 46 -0.20 16.08 -11.90
C THR A 46 0.37 17.50 -12.03
N TYR A 47 1.51 17.75 -11.38
CA TYR A 47 2.22 19.02 -11.43
C TYR A 47 3.31 18.97 -12.51
N THR A 48 2.92 19.23 -13.76
CA THR A 48 3.80 19.08 -14.93
C THR A 48 4.74 20.26 -15.19
N THR A 49 4.44 21.44 -14.64
CA THR A 49 5.20 22.68 -14.89
C THR A 49 5.90 23.22 -13.65
N ASN A 50 5.20 23.25 -12.51
CA ASN A 50 5.73 23.71 -11.24
C ASN A 50 5.35 22.73 -10.14
N ARG A 51 6.36 22.10 -9.52
CA ARG A 51 6.18 21.13 -8.44
C ARG A 51 6.26 21.86 -7.10
N PRO A 52 5.21 21.83 -6.26
CA PRO A 52 5.30 22.43 -4.94
C PRO A 52 6.22 21.60 -4.02
N VAL A 53 6.79 22.24 -3.01
CA VAL A 53 7.50 21.55 -1.92
C VAL A 53 6.46 20.95 -0.97
N LEU A 54 6.67 19.72 -0.52
CA LEU A 54 5.69 18.96 0.27
C LEU A 54 5.38 19.58 1.64
N GLY A 55 6.33 20.29 2.24
CA GLY A 55 6.18 21.00 3.51
C GLY A 55 7.37 21.91 3.81
N ASP A 56 7.37 22.52 4.98
CA ASP A 56 8.32 23.57 5.38
C ASP A 56 9.42 23.10 6.34
N GLY A 57 9.31 21.91 6.93
CA GLY A 57 10.27 21.40 7.90
C GLY A 57 10.28 19.89 8.07
N PHE A 58 11.19 19.41 8.94
CA PHE A 58 11.33 18.01 9.35
C PHE A 58 11.51 16.99 8.22
N GLY A 59 12.14 17.41 7.12
CA GLY A 59 12.43 16.58 5.94
C GLY A 59 11.44 16.79 4.81
N TYR A 60 10.21 17.27 5.10
CA TYR A 60 9.20 17.55 4.09
C TYR A 60 9.64 18.67 3.12
N GLN A 61 10.49 19.59 3.57
CA GLN A 61 11.07 20.64 2.74
C GLN A 61 12.03 20.12 1.66
N HIS A 62 12.36 18.82 1.68
CA HIS A 62 13.25 18.18 0.71
C HIS A 62 12.52 17.30 -0.33
N VAL A 63 11.19 17.32 -0.34
CA VAL A 63 10.38 16.53 -1.27
C VAL A 63 9.59 17.45 -2.20
N TRP A 64 9.76 17.25 -3.51
CA TRP A 64 8.87 17.80 -4.54
C TRP A 64 7.60 16.96 -4.61
N VAL A 65 6.45 17.60 -4.80
CA VAL A 65 5.19 16.92 -5.08
C VAL A 65 5.00 16.85 -6.59
N ASP A 66 5.04 15.64 -7.13
CA ASP A 66 4.83 15.40 -8.56
C ASP A 66 3.34 15.27 -8.89
N ALA A 67 2.57 14.63 -8.01
CA ALA A 67 1.14 14.44 -8.20
C ALA A 67 0.38 14.14 -6.90
N THR A 68 -0.93 14.39 -6.88
CA THR A 68 -1.82 13.99 -5.78
C THR A 68 -3.12 13.36 -6.25
N ALA A 69 -3.70 12.48 -5.44
CA ALA A 69 -5.02 11.89 -5.69
C ALA A 69 -5.84 11.84 -4.39
N ARG A 70 -7.05 12.39 -4.42
CA ARG A 70 -8.04 12.24 -3.34
C ARG A 70 -9.02 11.11 -3.62
N GLN A 71 -9.48 11.02 -4.87
CA GLN A 71 -10.25 9.88 -5.36
C GLN A 71 -9.29 8.73 -5.59
N GLN A 72 -9.51 7.61 -4.92
CA GLN A 72 -8.61 6.46 -4.88
C GLN A 72 -9.30 5.23 -5.48
N ASP A 73 -10.00 5.42 -6.59
CA ASP A 73 -10.47 4.33 -7.41
C ASP A 73 -9.27 3.48 -7.85
N GLN A 74 -9.40 2.16 -7.73
CA GLN A 74 -8.31 1.22 -8.04
C GLN A 74 -6.98 1.59 -7.35
N PRO A 75 -6.88 1.45 -6.01
CA PRO A 75 -5.78 1.98 -5.20
C PRO A 75 -4.48 1.19 -5.37
N PHE A 76 -3.80 1.41 -6.49
CA PHE A 76 -2.49 0.84 -6.76
C PHE A 76 -1.57 1.76 -7.55
N VAL A 77 -0.27 1.51 -7.45
CA VAL A 77 0.75 2.00 -8.38
C VAL A 77 1.66 0.85 -8.78
N THR A 78 2.07 0.80 -10.04
CA THR A 78 3.00 -0.20 -10.58
C THR A 78 4.26 0.50 -11.07
N TRP A 79 5.41 -0.04 -10.70
CA TRP A 79 6.71 0.39 -11.22
C TRP A 79 7.54 -0.82 -11.67
N GLN A 80 8.57 -0.55 -12.47
CA GLN A 80 9.56 -1.54 -12.86
C GLN A 80 10.92 -1.23 -12.22
N THR A 81 11.58 -2.28 -11.76
CA THR A 81 12.95 -2.24 -11.27
C THR A 81 13.73 -3.39 -11.88
N GLY A 82 14.74 -3.07 -12.69
CA GLY A 82 15.47 -4.08 -13.46
C GLY A 82 14.53 -4.85 -14.39
N ASN A 83 14.49 -6.17 -14.25
CA ASN A 83 13.66 -7.07 -15.06
C ASN A 83 12.32 -7.45 -14.40
N ARG A 84 11.90 -6.79 -13.32
CA ARG A 84 10.66 -7.13 -12.60
C ARG A 84 9.75 -5.94 -12.40
N PHE A 85 8.46 -6.26 -12.32
CA PHE A 85 7.39 -5.33 -12.00
C PHE A 85 7.03 -5.47 -10.51
N HIS A 86 6.68 -4.36 -9.92
CA HIS A 86 6.22 -4.28 -8.54
C HIS A 86 4.96 -3.45 -8.51
N THR A 87 3.94 -3.94 -7.82
CA THR A 87 2.71 -3.21 -7.61
C THR A 87 2.46 -3.06 -6.12
N TRP A 88 2.28 -1.82 -5.67
CA TRP A 88 1.78 -1.51 -4.33
C TRP A 88 0.28 -1.27 -4.41
N HIS A 89 -0.50 -2.12 -3.76
CA HIS A 89 -1.93 -1.91 -3.50
C HIS A 89 -2.12 -1.39 -2.09
N TRP A 90 -3.09 -0.50 -1.87
CA TRP A 90 -3.48 -0.08 -0.54
C TRP A 90 -5.00 -0.11 -0.34
N ALA A 91 -5.43 -0.16 0.92
CA ALA A 91 -6.83 0.00 1.27
C ALA A 91 -7.11 1.50 1.46
N PRO A 92 -8.01 2.13 0.68
CA PRO A 92 -8.30 3.54 0.83
C PRO A 92 -8.91 3.82 2.20
N VAL A 93 -8.41 4.85 2.86
CA VAL A 93 -8.99 5.41 4.08
C VAL A 93 -9.86 6.60 3.69
N SER A 94 -11.06 6.71 4.27
CA SER A 94 -11.96 7.82 3.97
C SER A 94 -11.28 9.18 4.22
N GLY A 95 -11.39 10.08 3.24
CA GLY A 95 -10.78 11.42 3.30
C GLY A 95 -9.25 11.44 3.16
N SER A 96 -8.59 10.29 2.92
CA SER A 96 -7.14 10.27 2.71
C SER A 96 -6.75 10.84 1.34
N THR A 97 -5.48 11.21 1.22
CA THR A 97 -4.86 11.69 -0.02
C THR A 97 -3.61 10.88 -0.28
N ILE A 98 -3.38 10.55 -1.55
CA ILE A 98 -2.15 9.95 -2.02
C ILE A 98 -1.28 11.04 -2.63
N VAL A 99 0.00 11.01 -2.31
CA VAL A 99 1.00 11.94 -2.87
C VAL A 99 2.07 11.12 -3.56
N ILE A 100 2.36 11.42 -4.82
CA ILE A 100 3.59 10.99 -5.49
C ILE A 100 4.58 12.15 -5.36
N GLY A 101 5.78 11.85 -4.89
CA GLY A 101 6.83 12.85 -4.77
C GLY A 101 8.21 12.30 -5.09
N GLU A 102 9.17 13.22 -5.14
CA GLU A 102 10.57 12.96 -5.45
C GLU A 102 11.46 13.76 -4.49
N SER A 103 12.50 13.13 -3.93
CA SER A 103 13.50 13.85 -3.14
C SER A 103 14.36 14.79 -3.98
N GLY A 104 14.77 15.91 -3.40
CA GLY A 104 15.64 16.90 -4.04
C GLY A 104 15.11 18.33 -4.02
N ALA A 105 14.03 18.60 -3.29
CA ALA A 105 13.62 19.98 -3.04
C ALA A 105 14.61 20.69 -2.11
N ASN A 106 14.80 22.00 -2.32
CA ASN A 106 15.72 22.82 -1.54
C ASN A 106 17.16 22.26 -1.44
N ASP A 107 17.65 21.61 -2.50
CA ASP A 107 19.00 21.05 -2.57
C ASP A 107 19.85 21.72 -3.67
N PRO A 108 20.31 22.97 -3.45
CA PRO A 108 21.03 23.75 -4.47
C PRO A 108 22.41 23.18 -4.82
N ARG A 109 22.92 22.24 -4.02
CA ARG A 109 24.23 21.60 -4.23
C ARG A 109 24.12 20.19 -4.78
N PHE A 110 22.91 19.72 -5.10
CA PHE A 110 22.68 18.38 -5.66
C PHE A 110 23.27 17.25 -4.79
N ASN A 111 23.18 17.39 -3.47
CA ASN A 111 23.66 16.40 -2.52
C ASN A 111 22.71 15.21 -2.35
N LEU A 112 21.41 15.40 -2.62
CA LEU A 112 20.38 14.38 -2.52
C LEU A 112 20.23 13.65 -3.84
N ARG A 113 20.16 12.32 -3.76
CA ARG A 113 19.68 11.51 -4.87
C ARG A 113 18.20 11.82 -5.11
N ARG A 114 17.78 11.78 -6.37
CA ARG A 114 16.37 11.80 -6.73
C ARG A 114 15.80 10.40 -6.57
N GLU A 115 14.96 10.24 -5.57
CA GLU A 115 14.31 8.97 -5.24
C GLU A 115 12.80 9.23 -5.17
N PRO A 116 11.99 8.45 -5.89
CA PRO A 116 10.55 8.61 -5.85
C PRO A 116 9.98 8.01 -4.55
N LEU A 117 8.84 8.55 -4.13
CA LEU A 117 8.08 8.04 -3.01
C LEU A 117 6.58 8.20 -3.24
N LEU A 118 5.82 7.33 -2.59
CA LEU A 118 4.37 7.42 -2.46
C LEU A 118 4.06 7.71 -0.99
N ILE A 119 3.20 8.67 -0.69
CA ILE A 119 2.73 8.93 0.68
C ILE A 119 1.23 8.70 0.74
N GLN A 120 0.80 7.85 1.67
CA GLN A 120 -0.59 7.77 2.09
C GLN A 120 -0.79 8.75 3.25
N ARG A 121 -1.61 9.79 3.03
CA ARG A 121 -1.84 10.88 3.99
C ARG A 121 -3.27 10.85 4.50
N VAL A 122 -3.44 10.69 5.81
CA VAL A 122 -4.71 10.87 6.51
C VAL A 122 -4.62 12.16 7.33
N LYS A 123 -5.64 13.00 7.26
CA LYS A 123 -5.74 14.24 8.05
C LYS A 123 -6.90 14.13 9.02
N ASP A 124 -6.81 14.93 10.08
CA ASP A 124 -7.90 15.13 11.03
C ASP A 124 -8.46 13.83 11.62
N ALA A 125 -7.57 12.87 11.88
CA ALA A 125 -7.91 11.57 12.46
C ALA A 125 -7.22 11.35 13.80
N SER A 126 -7.93 10.75 14.76
CA SER A 126 -7.33 10.24 16.00
C SER A 126 -6.72 8.85 15.80
N ASN A 127 -7.35 8.03 14.96
CA ASN A 127 -6.95 6.66 14.66
C ASN A 127 -6.89 6.46 13.15
N ALA A 128 -5.99 5.59 12.69
CA ALA A 128 -5.90 5.19 11.29
C ALA A 128 -5.39 3.76 11.18
N LEU A 129 -5.90 3.01 10.19
CA LEU A 129 -5.33 1.75 9.74
C LEU A 129 -4.83 1.93 8.31
N PHE A 130 -3.51 1.90 8.14
CA PHE A 130 -2.91 1.77 6.82
C PHE A 130 -2.73 0.29 6.53
N ALA A 131 -3.20 -0.15 5.37
CA ALA A 131 -3.06 -1.53 4.95
C ALA A 131 -2.70 -1.60 3.47
N GLY A 132 -1.79 -2.49 3.12
CA GLY A 132 -1.35 -2.64 1.74
C GLY A 132 -0.62 -3.93 1.45
N VAL A 133 -0.45 -4.17 0.14
CA VAL A 133 0.20 -5.35 -0.40
C VAL A 133 1.22 -4.93 -1.44
N LEU A 134 2.48 -5.32 -1.24
CA LEU A 134 3.53 -5.22 -2.25
C LEU A 134 3.66 -6.57 -2.97
N GLU A 135 3.28 -6.56 -4.24
CA GLU A 135 3.37 -7.71 -5.14
C GLU A 135 4.55 -7.53 -6.09
N GLY A 136 5.53 -8.45 -6.04
CA GLY A 136 6.54 -8.58 -7.09
C GLY A 136 6.07 -9.58 -8.14
N HIS A 137 5.97 -9.17 -9.39
CA HIS A 137 5.41 -9.99 -10.46
C HIS A 137 6.11 -9.78 -11.80
N GLY A 138 5.83 -10.72 -12.71
CA GLY A 138 6.28 -10.69 -14.09
C GLY A 138 7.79 -10.77 -14.28
N LEU A 139 8.16 -10.73 -15.55
CA LEU A 139 9.53 -10.71 -16.04
C LEU A 139 9.57 -9.88 -17.33
N TYR A 140 10.53 -8.98 -17.42
CA TYR A 140 10.96 -8.35 -18.66
C TYR A 140 12.34 -8.88 -19.01
N ASP A 141 12.43 -9.67 -20.08
CA ASP A 141 13.71 -10.13 -20.62
C ASP A 141 14.11 -9.25 -21.81
N PRO A 142 15.08 -8.34 -21.63
CA PRO A 142 15.52 -7.45 -22.70
C PRO A 142 16.30 -8.19 -23.80
N ALA A 143 16.89 -9.35 -23.52
CA ALA A 143 17.68 -10.07 -24.52
C ALA A 143 16.78 -10.77 -25.57
N SER A 144 15.58 -11.18 -25.16
CA SER A 144 14.58 -11.80 -26.04
C SER A 144 13.39 -10.89 -26.35
N GLU A 145 13.45 -9.62 -25.94
CA GLU A 145 12.37 -8.63 -26.06
C GLU A 145 11.01 -9.13 -25.55
N ARG A 146 11.01 -9.96 -24.50
CA ARG A 146 9.81 -10.67 -24.01
C ARG A 146 9.35 -10.14 -22.67
N VAL A 147 8.04 -9.90 -22.55
CA VAL A 147 7.35 -9.57 -21.30
C VAL A 147 6.39 -10.70 -20.92
N THR A 148 6.45 -11.16 -19.69
CA THR A 148 5.47 -12.11 -19.12
C THR A 148 4.94 -11.56 -17.79
N GLY A 149 3.63 -11.69 -17.54
CA GLY A 149 3.02 -11.38 -16.25
C GLY A 149 3.20 -9.92 -15.75
N SER A 150 3.28 -8.94 -16.64
CA SER A 150 3.52 -7.53 -16.28
C SER A 150 2.37 -6.86 -15.53
N SER A 151 1.18 -7.44 -15.53
CA SER A 151 0.04 -6.94 -14.76
C SER A 151 -0.07 -7.63 -13.40
N SER A 152 -0.34 -6.84 -12.36
CA SER A 152 -0.68 -7.33 -11.02
C SER A 152 -1.84 -8.32 -11.07
N GLN A 153 -1.78 -9.35 -10.22
CA GLN A 153 -2.84 -10.36 -10.09
C GLN A 153 -3.85 -10.03 -8.98
N ILE A 154 -3.65 -8.93 -8.24
CA ILE A 154 -4.60 -8.44 -7.25
C ILE A 154 -5.71 -7.66 -7.97
N ALA A 155 -6.96 -8.00 -7.66
CA ALA A 155 -8.15 -7.32 -8.17
C ALA A 155 -8.63 -6.22 -7.22
N SER A 156 -8.62 -6.49 -5.92
CA SER A 156 -9.01 -5.50 -4.92
C SER A 156 -8.46 -5.81 -3.54
N LEU A 157 -8.33 -4.75 -2.74
CA LEU A 157 -7.99 -4.81 -1.33
C LEU A 157 -9.10 -4.15 -0.50
N ARG A 158 -9.45 -4.76 0.63
CA ARG A 158 -10.29 -4.17 1.68
C ARG A 158 -9.62 -4.38 3.02
N ALA A 159 -9.62 -3.37 3.88
CA ALA A 159 -9.10 -3.50 5.23
C ALA A 159 -9.92 -2.68 6.21
N GLY A 160 -9.90 -3.07 7.48
CA GLY A 160 -10.56 -2.36 8.57
C GLY A 160 -10.24 -2.97 9.92
N THR A 161 -10.35 -2.15 10.96
CA THR A 161 -10.38 -2.61 12.35
C THR A 161 -11.82 -2.97 12.68
N VAL A 162 -12.03 -4.17 13.21
CA VAL A 162 -13.35 -4.69 13.59
C VAL A 162 -13.21 -5.51 14.87
N ASP A 163 -14.06 -5.19 15.85
CA ASP A 163 -14.00 -5.74 17.20
C ASP A 163 -12.57 -5.62 17.80
N ASP A 164 -11.90 -6.75 18.02
CA ASP A 164 -10.56 -6.83 18.59
C ASP A 164 -9.48 -7.19 17.57
N ALA A 165 -9.70 -6.92 16.28
CA ALA A 165 -8.75 -7.27 15.22
C ALA A 165 -8.67 -6.28 14.07
N ASP A 166 -7.48 -6.21 13.47
CA ASP A 166 -7.24 -5.60 12.16
C ASP A 166 -7.33 -6.68 11.08
N VAL A 167 -8.18 -6.46 10.08
CA VAL A 167 -8.45 -7.44 9.01
C VAL A 167 -8.17 -6.82 7.66
N MET A 168 -7.55 -7.60 6.77
CA MET A 168 -7.39 -7.27 5.37
C MET A 168 -7.79 -8.45 4.48
N ILE A 169 -8.66 -8.22 3.50
CA ILE A 169 -9.06 -9.20 2.49
C ILE A 169 -8.46 -8.81 1.14
N VAL A 170 -7.65 -9.71 0.59
CA VAL A 170 -7.09 -9.62 -0.76
C VAL A 170 -7.93 -10.48 -1.69
N LYS A 171 -8.43 -9.90 -2.77
CA LYS A 171 -9.10 -10.63 -3.86
C LYS A 171 -8.19 -10.65 -5.09
N THR A 172 -7.98 -11.83 -5.66
CA THR A 172 -7.20 -12.01 -6.89
C THR A 172 -8.09 -11.85 -8.12
N LYS A 173 -7.49 -11.57 -9.28
CA LYS A 173 -8.18 -11.53 -10.59
C LYS A 173 -8.75 -12.89 -11.00
N THR A 174 -8.19 -13.99 -10.49
CA THR A 174 -8.70 -15.36 -10.69
C THR A 174 -9.84 -15.72 -9.74
N GLY A 175 -10.25 -14.81 -8.84
CA GLY A 175 -11.38 -15.00 -7.94
C GLY A 175 -11.04 -15.57 -6.56
N SER A 176 -9.79 -15.99 -6.32
CA SER A 176 -9.35 -16.41 -4.98
C SER A 176 -9.40 -15.23 -4.00
N ARG A 177 -9.76 -15.54 -2.75
CA ARG A 177 -9.83 -14.55 -1.67
C ARG A 177 -9.05 -15.05 -0.46
N VAL A 178 -8.20 -14.19 0.09
CA VAL A 178 -7.38 -14.49 1.27
C VAL A 178 -7.59 -13.37 2.28
N ALA A 179 -8.00 -13.73 3.50
CA ALA A 179 -8.03 -12.84 4.63
C ALA A 179 -6.74 -12.98 5.44
N ILE A 180 -6.21 -11.84 5.88
CA ILE A 180 -5.16 -11.72 6.88
C ILE A 180 -5.81 -11.03 8.08
N ALA A 181 -5.79 -11.68 9.23
CA ALA A 181 -6.34 -11.15 10.47
C ALA A 181 -5.24 -11.04 11.52
N VAL A 182 -5.17 -9.90 12.21
CA VAL A 182 -4.25 -9.62 13.31
C VAL A 182 -5.08 -9.23 14.51
N ALA A 183 -5.10 -10.08 15.53
CA ALA A 183 -5.78 -9.79 16.78
C ALA A 183 -4.97 -8.76 17.60
N HIS A 184 -5.68 -7.94 18.36
CA HIS A 184 -5.07 -7.02 19.33
C HIS A 184 -4.53 -7.76 20.56
N SER A 185 -5.03 -8.98 20.81
CA SER A 185 -4.53 -9.89 21.83
C SER A 185 -3.37 -10.73 21.31
N MET A 186 -2.29 -10.81 22.09
CA MET A 186 -1.15 -11.69 21.81
C MET A 186 -1.33 -13.11 22.36
N ASN A 187 -2.48 -13.43 22.96
CA ASN A 187 -2.73 -14.75 23.56
C ASN A 187 -2.86 -15.82 22.45
N PRO A 188 -1.94 -16.81 22.38
CA PRO A 188 -1.95 -17.82 21.32
C PRO A 188 -3.13 -18.80 21.39
N SER A 189 -3.84 -18.86 22.52
CA SER A 189 -4.96 -19.77 22.74
C SER A 189 -6.33 -19.09 22.65
N LEU A 190 -6.38 -17.77 22.48
CA LEU A 190 -7.64 -17.05 22.36
C LEU A 190 -8.25 -17.31 20.98
N SER A 191 -9.53 -17.68 20.96
CA SER A 191 -10.30 -17.80 19.73
C SER A 191 -11.01 -16.50 19.41
N HIS A 192 -10.99 -16.12 18.13
CA HIS A 192 -11.59 -14.92 17.60
C HIS A 192 -12.64 -15.28 16.55
N ARG A 193 -13.71 -14.49 16.51
CA ARG A 193 -14.76 -14.56 15.50
C ARG A 193 -15.18 -13.16 15.12
N VAL A 194 -14.91 -12.78 13.88
CA VAL A 194 -15.12 -11.42 13.37
C VAL A 194 -15.89 -11.48 12.06
N ARG A 195 -16.76 -10.49 11.82
CA ARG A 195 -17.46 -10.32 10.55
C ARG A 195 -16.94 -9.12 9.78
N PHE A 196 -16.37 -9.34 8.60
CA PHE A 196 -15.78 -8.27 7.77
C PHE A 196 -16.05 -8.52 6.29
N ASP A 197 -16.47 -7.49 5.55
CA ASP A 197 -16.77 -7.55 4.11
C ASP A 197 -17.69 -8.72 3.72
N GLY A 198 -18.71 -8.98 4.54
CA GLY A 198 -19.67 -10.08 4.34
C GLY A 198 -19.18 -11.46 4.82
N GLU A 199 -17.90 -11.62 5.15
CA GLU A 199 -17.30 -12.88 5.58
C GLU A 199 -17.34 -13.06 7.10
N THR A 200 -17.48 -14.31 7.56
CA THR A 200 -17.23 -14.68 8.95
C THR A 200 -15.86 -15.33 9.07
N LEU A 201 -14.94 -14.63 9.73
CA LEU A 201 -13.57 -15.08 9.95
C LEU A 201 -13.47 -15.69 11.34
N ASN A 202 -12.90 -16.89 11.44
CA ASN A 202 -12.64 -17.56 12.72
C ASN A 202 -11.18 -17.99 12.75
N TRP A 203 -10.48 -17.69 13.84
CA TRP A 203 -9.11 -18.16 14.05
C TRP A 203 -8.78 -18.24 15.53
N THR A 204 -7.61 -18.82 15.83
CA THR A 204 -7.05 -18.87 17.18
C THR A 204 -5.65 -18.27 17.15
N GLY A 205 -5.33 -17.47 18.16
CA GLY A 205 -4.03 -16.83 18.32
C GLY A 205 -3.91 -15.45 17.65
N PRO A 206 -2.71 -14.86 17.67
CA PRO A 206 -2.52 -13.45 17.36
C PRO A 206 -2.68 -13.10 15.88
N VAL A 207 -2.39 -14.04 14.97
CA VAL A 207 -2.40 -13.78 13.52
C VAL A 207 -2.93 -15.00 12.78
N ALA A 208 -3.72 -14.77 11.74
CA ALA A 208 -4.17 -15.82 10.84
C ALA A 208 -4.14 -15.39 9.37
N ARG A 209 -3.86 -16.38 8.52
CA ARG A 209 -4.10 -16.33 7.07
C ARG A 209 -5.20 -17.34 6.75
N ILE A 210 -6.31 -16.86 6.22
CA ILE A 210 -7.52 -17.66 5.97
C ILE A 210 -7.84 -17.59 4.48
N ILE A 211 -7.93 -18.75 3.83
CA ILE A 211 -8.42 -18.83 2.45
C ILE A 211 -9.95 -18.86 2.51
N LEU A 212 -10.58 -17.89 1.85
CA LEU A 212 -12.03 -17.75 1.80
C LEU A 212 -12.58 -18.56 0.61
N ARG A 213 -13.76 -19.14 0.80
CA ARG A 213 -14.48 -19.89 -0.24
C ARG A 213 -15.33 -18.97 -1.11
#